data_AF-L2FGT6-F1
#
_entry.id   AF-L2FGT6-F1
#
_cell.length_a   1.000
_cell.length_b   1.000
_cell.length_c   1.000
_cell.angle_alpha   90.00
_cell.angle_beta   90.00
_cell.angle_gamma   90.00
#
_symmetry.space_group_name_H-M   'P 1'
#
loop_
_entity.id
_entity.type
_entity.pdbx_description
1 polymer ?
#
loop_
_entity_poly.entity_id
_entity_poly.type
_entity_poly.pdbx_seq_one_letter_code
_entity_poly.pdbx_strand_id
1 'polypeptide(L)'
;MRSLCRSVSAYTKSLSSSVVDYPTEHGRRYHAFRHGAYYGPNDEAELDRLDFLSDFLIKVMEGKLYHAPIDSNQVHRILDIGTGTGIWAVQIADEFPNAEICCTQDLLLS
;
A
#
# COMPACT_ATOMS: atom_id res chain seq x y z
N MET A 1 -7.06 -18.31 -23.20
CA MET A 1 -8.41 -18.65 -22.67
C MET A 1 -8.24 -19.01 -21.21
N ARG A 2 -9.12 -18.47 -20.36
CA ARG A 2 -8.97 -18.24 -18.91
C ARG A 2 -8.58 -19.48 -18.07
N SER A 3 -7.68 -19.29 -17.11
CA SER A 3 -7.61 -20.10 -15.87
C SER A 3 -7.00 -19.27 -14.75
N LEU A 4 -7.82 -18.42 -14.11
CA LEU A 4 -7.51 -17.84 -12.81
C LEU A 4 -7.57 -19.01 -11.80
N CYS A 5 -6.40 -19.55 -11.43
CA CYS A 5 -6.33 -20.50 -10.33
C CYS A 5 -6.63 -19.75 -9.04
N ARG A 6 -7.78 -20.09 -8.48
CA ARG A 6 -8.41 -19.52 -7.30
C ARG A 6 -7.63 -19.95 -6.07
N SER A 7 -6.66 -19.13 -5.66
CA SER A 7 -6.22 -19.07 -4.27
C SER A 7 -6.14 -17.61 -3.86
N VAL A 8 -7.31 -17.00 -3.72
CA VAL A 8 -7.47 -15.83 -2.85
C VAL A 8 -7.20 -16.35 -1.45
N SER A 9 -5.95 -16.27 -0.99
CA SER A 9 -5.62 -16.47 0.41
C SER A 9 -6.42 -15.45 1.19
N ALA A 10 -7.50 -15.92 1.80
CA ALA A 10 -8.38 -15.14 2.64
C ALA A 10 -7.63 -14.73 3.90
N TYR A 11 -6.85 -13.66 3.80
CA TYR A 11 -6.47 -12.85 4.95
C TYR A 11 -7.24 -11.52 4.96
N THR A 12 -8.48 -11.52 4.47
CA THR A 12 -9.49 -10.57 4.90
C THR A 12 -9.89 -10.94 6.33
N LYS A 13 -9.14 -10.44 7.32
CA LYS A 13 -9.66 -10.42 8.69
C LYS A 13 -10.91 -9.56 8.68
N SER A 14 -12.03 -10.15 9.11
CA SER A 14 -13.31 -9.45 9.28
C SER A 14 -13.10 -8.24 10.19
N LEU A 15 -13.35 -7.04 9.67
CA LEU A 15 -13.38 -5.79 10.43
C LEU A 15 -14.34 -5.98 11.62
N SER A 16 -13.85 -5.79 12.86
CA SER A 16 -14.75 -5.75 14.01
C SER A 16 -15.58 -4.46 13.95
N SER A 17 -16.81 -4.46 14.49
CA SER A 17 -17.72 -3.30 14.40
C SER A 17 -17.15 -2.03 15.05
N SER A 18 -16.12 -2.14 15.89
CA SER A 18 -15.38 -1.02 16.49
C SER A 18 -14.30 -0.39 15.58
N VAL A 19 -14.06 -0.94 14.39
CA VAL A 19 -13.04 -0.43 13.44
C VAL A 19 -13.59 0.71 12.57
N VAL A 20 -14.91 0.84 12.51
CA VAL A 20 -15.59 1.81 11.63
C VAL A 20 -15.83 3.15 12.31
N ASP A 21 -15.49 3.29 13.59
CA ASP A 21 -15.67 4.53 14.34
C ASP A 21 -14.49 5.48 14.11
N TYR A 22 -14.40 6.01 12.89
CA TYR A 22 -13.31 6.89 12.48
C TYR A 22 -13.43 8.24 13.21
N PRO A 23 -12.51 8.58 14.13
CA PRO A 23 -12.56 9.87 14.81
C PRO A 23 -12.37 11.00 13.80
N THR A 24 -13.15 12.06 13.97
CA THR A 24 -13.01 13.29 13.20
C THR A 24 -12.50 14.38 14.13
N GLU A 25 -11.32 14.92 13.84
CA GLU A 25 -10.72 16.03 14.58
C GLU A 25 -10.46 17.18 13.62
N HIS A 26 -10.87 18.39 13.98
CA HIS A 26 -10.68 19.59 13.16
C HIS A 26 -11.18 19.47 11.70
N GLY A 27 -12.22 18.67 11.47
CA GLY A 27 -12.80 18.44 10.14
C GLY A 27 -12.01 17.45 9.27
N ARG A 28 -10.98 16.80 9.82
CA ARG A 28 -10.21 15.73 9.17
C ARG A 28 -10.56 14.39 9.81
N ARG A 29 -10.62 13.34 9.01
CA ARG A 29 -10.93 11.98 9.48
C ARG A 29 -9.64 11.23 9.80
N TYR A 30 -9.61 10.50 10.90
CA TYR A 30 -8.44 9.74 11.37
C TYR A 30 -8.79 8.27 11.59
N HIS A 31 -7.77 7.43 11.78
CA HIS A 31 -7.94 5.99 11.95
C HIS A 31 -8.53 5.64 13.32
N ALA A 32 -9.52 4.74 13.34
CA ALA A 32 -10.18 4.26 14.56
C ALA A 32 -9.34 3.23 15.32
N PHE A 33 -8.63 2.38 14.59
CA PHE A 33 -7.84 1.29 15.14
C PHE A 33 -6.43 1.76 15.52
N ARG A 34 -6.00 1.42 16.74
CA ARG A 34 -4.71 1.85 17.32
C ARG A 34 -4.50 3.36 17.21
N HIS A 35 -5.47 4.11 17.72
CA HIS A 35 -5.44 5.56 17.82
C HIS A 35 -4.05 6.10 18.20
N GLY A 36 -3.48 6.96 17.35
CA GLY A 36 -2.14 7.56 17.53
C GLY A 36 -0.96 6.80 16.94
N ALA A 37 -1.14 5.59 16.39
CA ALA A 37 -0.07 4.87 15.67
C ALA A 37 0.27 5.51 14.31
N TYR A 38 -0.70 6.20 13.70
CA TYR A 38 -0.49 7.10 12.57
C TYR A 38 -0.95 8.48 12.96
N TYR A 39 -0.12 9.49 12.71
CA TYR A 39 -0.46 10.86 13.03
C TYR A 39 -1.25 11.55 11.90
N GLY A 40 -1.28 10.97 10.70
CA GLY A 40 -1.92 11.55 9.54
C GLY A 40 -3.43 11.27 9.47
N PRO A 41 -4.20 12.14 8.82
CA PRO A 41 -5.60 11.86 8.49
C PRO A 41 -5.72 10.70 7.46
N ASN A 42 -6.94 10.24 7.19
CA ASN A 42 -7.26 9.16 6.25
C ASN A 42 -8.39 9.52 5.29
N ASP A 43 -8.53 10.81 5.00
CA ASP A 43 -9.51 11.37 4.08
C ASP A 43 -8.92 11.54 2.67
N GLU A 44 -9.78 11.91 1.72
CA GLU A 44 -9.44 12.04 0.30
C GLU A 44 -8.29 13.02 0.07
N ALA A 45 -8.27 14.15 0.79
CA ALA A 45 -7.20 15.12 0.68
C ALA A 45 -5.82 14.57 1.10
N GLU A 46 -5.78 13.63 2.04
CA GLU A 46 -4.53 12.95 2.41
C GLU A 46 -4.11 11.89 1.40
N LEU A 47 -5.08 11.18 0.81
CA LEU A 47 -4.81 10.24 -0.30
C LEU A 47 -4.22 11.01 -1.49
N ASP A 48 -4.79 12.15 -1.87
CA ASP A 48 -4.24 13.02 -2.91
C ASP A 48 -2.81 13.48 -2.59
N ARG A 49 -2.54 13.81 -1.31
CA ARG A 49 -1.20 14.19 -0.85
C ARG A 49 -0.21 13.04 -1.00
N LEU A 50 -0.62 11.81 -0.68
CA LEU A 50 0.21 10.61 -0.80
C LEU A 50 0.48 10.24 -2.26
N ASP A 51 -0.51 10.38 -3.14
CA ASP A 51 -0.36 10.15 -4.58
C ASP A 51 0.62 11.17 -5.20
N PHE A 52 0.47 12.45 -4.86
CA PHE A 52 1.43 13.48 -5.27
C PHE A 52 2.85 13.18 -4.77
N LEU A 53 2.98 12.74 -3.51
CA LEU A 53 4.28 12.38 -2.94
C LEU A 53 4.89 11.19 -3.67
N SER A 54 4.10 10.18 -4.03
CA SER A 54 4.56 9.02 -4.82
C SER A 54 5.14 9.47 -6.17
N ASP A 55 4.38 10.27 -6.93
CA ASP A 55 4.84 10.83 -8.21
C ASP A 55 6.09 11.69 -8.07
N PHE A 56 6.15 12.51 -7.02
CA PHE A 56 7.31 13.36 -6.74
C PHE A 56 8.55 12.52 -6.45
N LEU A 57 8.43 11.50 -5.59
CA LEU A 57 9.55 10.62 -5.24
C LEU A 57 10.06 9.86 -6.47
N ILE A 58 9.17 9.30 -7.29
CA ILE A 58 9.57 8.61 -8.53
C ILE A 58 10.35 9.56 -9.45
N LYS A 59 9.93 10.82 -9.60
CA LYS A 59 10.64 11.82 -10.40
C LYS A 59 12.03 12.13 -9.83
N VAL A 60 12.14 12.31 -8.51
CA VAL A 60 13.42 12.55 -7.83
C VAL A 60 14.37 11.35 -8.00
N MET A 61 13.81 10.14 -8.03
CA MET A 61 14.54 8.88 -8.26
C MET A 61 14.83 8.62 -9.75
N GLU A 62 14.75 9.64 -10.60
CA GLU A 62 15.00 9.58 -12.04
C GLU A 62 14.08 8.60 -12.78
N GLY A 63 12.85 8.45 -12.30
CA GLY A 63 11.86 7.51 -12.84
C GLY A 63 12.09 6.06 -12.43
N LYS A 64 13.04 5.77 -11.53
CA LYS A 64 13.32 4.41 -11.06
C LYS A 64 12.50 4.10 -9.80
N LEU A 65 11.84 2.94 -9.78
CA LEU A 65 11.11 2.45 -8.60
C LEU A 65 12.05 1.92 -7.51
N TYR A 66 13.27 1.52 -7.88
CA TYR A 66 14.32 1.05 -6.99
C TYR A 66 15.70 1.29 -7.62
N HIS A 67 16.76 1.37 -6.81
CA HIS A 67 18.14 1.53 -7.28
C HIS A 67 19.02 0.29 -7.13
N ALA A 68 18.56 -0.71 -6.38
CA ALA A 68 19.34 -1.92 -6.15
C ALA A 68 19.56 -2.69 -7.46
N PRO A 69 20.76 -3.24 -7.71
CA PRO A 69 21.04 -4.02 -8.91
C PRO A 69 20.45 -5.43 -8.78
N ILE A 70 19.17 -5.56 -9.14
CA ILE A 70 18.39 -6.79 -8.98
C ILE A 70 18.17 -7.45 -10.34
N ASP A 71 18.42 -8.76 -10.44
CA ASP A 71 18.03 -9.57 -11.60
C ASP A 71 16.55 -9.96 -11.48
N SER A 72 15.71 -9.40 -12.36
CA SER A 72 14.27 -9.64 -12.35
C SER A 72 13.86 -11.09 -12.56
N ASN A 73 14.74 -11.92 -13.15
CA ASN A 73 14.45 -13.34 -13.34
C ASN A 73 14.63 -14.18 -12.07
N GLN A 74 15.35 -13.65 -11.07
CA GLN A 74 15.64 -14.34 -9.81
C GLN A 74 14.73 -13.92 -8.66
N VAL A 75 13.94 -12.86 -8.86
CA VAL A 75 13.01 -12.36 -7.85
C VAL A 75 11.67 -13.05 -7.98
N HIS A 76 11.26 -13.73 -6.91
CA HIS A 76 9.97 -14.40 -6.83
C HIS A 76 9.05 -13.82 -5.76
N ARG A 77 9.58 -13.03 -4.83
CA ARG A 77 8.81 -12.39 -3.77
C ARG A 77 9.37 -11.01 -3.44
N ILE A 78 8.50 -10.03 -3.32
CA ILE A 78 8.81 -8.65 -2.93
C ILE A 78 7.89 -8.28 -1.76
N LEU A 79 8.45 -7.66 -0.72
CA LEU A 79 7.70 -7.13 0.41
C LEU A 79 7.71 -5.62 0.35
N ASP A 80 6.54 -5.01 0.23
CA ASP A 80 6.34 -3.57 0.32
C ASP A 80 5.87 -3.22 1.74
N ILE A 81 6.59 -2.31 2.40
CA ILE A 81 6.32 -1.89 3.77
C ILE A 81 5.90 -0.43 3.75
N GLY A 82 4.72 -0.14 4.28
CA GLY A 82 4.16 1.21 4.23
C GLY A 82 3.59 1.55 2.85
N THR A 83 2.87 0.58 2.25
CA THR A 83 2.32 0.65 0.89
C THR A 83 1.54 1.93 0.55
N GLY A 84 0.98 2.63 1.55
CA GLY A 84 0.22 3.86 1.31
C GLY A 84 -0.97 3.60 0.39
N THR A 85 -1.06 4.36 -0.70
CA THR A 85 -2.08 4.21 -1.76
C THR A 85 -1.81 3.03 -2.69
N GLY A 86 -0.63 2.43 -2.64
CA GLY A 86 -0.26 1.22 -3.39
C GLY A 86 0.28 1.45 -4.80
N ILE A 87 0.47 2.71 -5.23
CA ILE A 87 0.99 3.05 -6.55
C ILE A 87 2.31 2.32 -6.84
N TRP A 88 3.26 2.38 -5.90
CA TRP A 88 4.58 1.74 -6.08
C TRP A 88 4.46 0.23 -6.28
N ALA A 89 3.63 -0.45 -5.48
CA ALA A 89 3.44 -1.89 -5.56
C ALA A 89 2.83 -2.32 -6.89
N VAL A 90 1.87 -1.56 -7.42
CA VAL A 90 1.29 -1.82 -8.75
C VAL A 90 2.34 -1.68 -9.84
N GLN A 91 3.14 -0.62 -9.81
CA GLN A 91 4.18 -0.39 -10.83
C GLN A 91 5.28 -1.44 -10.77
N ILE A 92 5.68 -1.89 -9.57
CA ILE A 92 6.64 -2.99 -9.42
C ILE A 92 6.08 -4.34 -9.88
N ALA A 93 4.77 -4.57 -9.80
CA ALA A 93 4.14 -5.76 -10.35
C ALA A 93 4.32 -5.86 -11.86
N ASP A 94 4.27 -4.73 -12.55
CA ASP A 94 4.48 -4.67 -13.99
C ASP A 94 5.96 -4.93 -14.36
N GLU A 95 6.92 -4.49 -13.53
CA GLU A 95 8.36 -4.74 -13.74
C GLU A 95 8.79 -6.18 -13.39
N PHE A 96 8.11 -6.83 -12.44
CA PHE A 96 8.43 -8.18 -11.96
C PHE A 96 7.22 -9.14 -12.11
N PRO A 97 6.85 -9.52 -13.35
CA PRO A 97 5.63 -10.30 -13.60
C PRO A 97 5.65 -11.72 -12.99
N ASN A 98 6.83 -12.22 -12.61
CA ASN A 98 7.01 -13.54 -11.99
C ASN A 98 7.13 -13.46 -10.46
N ALA A 99 7.08 -12.26 -9.87
CA ALA A 99 7.19 -12.07 -8.44
C ALA A 99 5.81 -11.92 -7.79
N GLU A 100 5.65 -12.52 -6.61
CA GLU A 100 4.54 -12.23 -5.71
C GLU A 100 4.87 -10.99 -4.87
N ILE A 101 4.01 -9.98 -4.92
CA ILE A 101 4.20 -8.75 -4.15
C ILE A 101 3.29 -8.79 -2.93
N CYS A 102 3.90 -8.89 -1.76
CA CYS A 102 3.22 -8.79 -0.49
C CYS A 102 3.22 -7.34 -0.03
N CYS A 103 2.05 -6.71 -0.02
CA CYS A 103 1.88 -5.38 0.51
C CYS A 103 1.56 -5.44 2.00
N THR A 104 2.36 -4.75 2.80
CA THR A 104 2.07 -4.55 4.21
C THR A 104 1.90 -3.07 4.45
N GLN A 105 0.66 -2.69 4.74
CA GLN A 105 0.44 -1.43 5.39
C GLN A 105 0.95 -1.59 6.82
N ASP A 106 1.74 -0.63 7.28
CA ASP A 106 2.15 -0.59 8.66
C ASP A 106 0.87 -0.45 9.51
N LEU A 107 0.34 -1.57 10.01
CA LEU A 107 -0.66 -1.73 11.07
C LEU A 107 -1.91 -0.82 11.16
N LEU A 108 -2.38 -0.18 10.07
CA LEU A 108 -3.33 0.95 10.16
C LEU A 108 -4.68 0.85 9.43
N LEU A 109 -5.01 -0.26 8.74
CA LEU A 109 -6.33 -0.44 8.11
C LEU A 109 -7.16 -1.64 8.61
N SER A 110 -6.80 -2.29 9.73
CA SER A 110 -7.69 -3.28 10.38
C SER A 110 -8.51 -2.70 11.49
#